data_AF-A0A0M9EMF8-F1
#
_entry.id   AF-A0A0M9EMF8-F1
#
_cell.length_a   1.000
_cell.length_b   1.000
_cell.length_c   1.000
_cell.angle_alpha   90.00
_cell.angle_beta   90.00
_cell.angle_gamma   90.00
#
_symmetry.space_group_name_H-M   'P 1'
#
loop_
_entity.id
_entity.type
_entity.pdbx_description
1 polymer ?
#
loop_
_entity_poly.entity_id
_entity_poly.type
_entity_poly.pdbx_seq_one_letter_code
_entity_poly.pdbx_strand_id
1 'polypeptide(L)'
;MIAPQERNTNVRLLACLIDDDDTNDSDYRFLVDGQHVKYISTAPGTFRGAEDDRTFEPILLGELLPPFPTGDWNHGYVARDPETRKATFVRTETVQLAGVKNCWHPVKLNELEFTRQERVRQRVHVSTHPEVKGGKPVLIKLAVWPWEIPSIEVETAAYQWISDSGVGPNFLGHLTEGKDGRVVGFVAEWVEGARAAGPADIDDCKKALGRLHELG
;
A
#
# COMPACT_ATOMS: atom_id res chain seq x y z
N MET A 1 -28.39 10.87 28.61
CA MET A 1 -28.33 9.85 27.54
C MET A 1 -26.94 9.90 26.96
N ILE A 2 -26.15 8.85 27.11
CA ILE A 2 -24.82 8.75 26.48
C ILE A 2 -25.11 8.42 25.01
N ALA A 3 -24.72 9.30 24.09
CA ALA A 3 -24.82 9.01 22.67
C ALA A 3 -24.08 7.70 22.37
N PRO A 4 -24.58 6.82 21.48
CA PRO A 4 -23.84 5.65 21.06
C PRO A 4 -22.44 6.09 20.65
N GLN A 5 -21.42 5.48 21.23
CA GLN A 5 -20.05 5.72 20.80
C GLN A 5 -19.98 5.21 19.35
N GLU A 6 -19.93 6.12 18.37
CA GLU A 6 -19.76 5.76 16.97
C GLU A 6 -18.49 4.90 16.87
N ARG A 7 -18.63 3.68 16.36
CA ARG A 7 -17.51 2.74 16.22
C ARG A 7 -17.03 2.75 14.79
N ASN A 8 -15.74 2.49 14.59
CA ASN A 8 -15.11 2.39 13.29
C ASN A 8 -15.48 1.07 12.57
N THR A 9 -16.77 0.72 12.47
CA THR A 9 -17.24 -0.59 12.00
C THR A 9 -17.05 -0.82 10.50
N ASN A 10 -16.93 0.24 9.71
CA ASN A 10 -16.70 0.18 8.26
C ASN A 10 -15.25 0.53 7.88
N VAL A 11 -14.34 0.53 8.86
CA VAL A 11 -12.94 0.84 8.66
C VAL A 11 -12.13 -0.44 8.75
N ARG A 12 -11.12 -0.59 7.89
CA ARG A 12 -10.14 -1.68 7.95
C ARG A 12 -8.72 -1.13 7.88
N LEU A 13 -7.82 -1.67 8.67
CA LEU A 13 -6.39 -1.38 8.62
C LEU A 13 -5.78 -2.09 7.41
N LEU A 14 -5.20 -1.32 6.49
CA LEU A 14 -4.46 -1.85 5.33
C LEU A 14 -2.98 -2.02 5.62
N ALA A 15 -2.38 -1.06 6.34
CA ALA A 15 -0.99 -1.09 6.75
C ALA A 15 -0.73 -0.12 7.91
N CYS A 16 0.33 -0.35 8.66
CA CYS A 16 0.86 0.58 9.64
C CYS A 16 2.39 0.62 9.58
N LEU A 17 2.96 1.73 10.03
CA LEU A 17 4.38 1.96 10.27
C LEU A 17 4.46 2.63 11.65
N ILE A 18 4.89 1.88 12.65
CA ILE A 18 4.89 2.33 14.04
C ILE A 18 6.29 2.76 14.45
N ASP A 19 6.38 3.87 15.17
CA ASP A 19 7.59 4.25 15.89
C ASP A 19 7.59 3.55 17.26
N ASP A 20 8.41 2.49 17.39
CA ASP A 20 8.45 1.66 18.59
C ASP A 20 8.88 2.44 19.84
N ASP A 21 9.78 3.41 19.67
CA ASP A 21 10.24 4.29 20.75
C ASP A 21 9.22 5.39 21.12
N ASP A 22 8.16 5.56 20.32
CA ASP A 22 7.10 6.57 20.50
C ASP A 22 7.67 7.99 20.69
N THR A 23 8.69 8.32 19.90
CA THR A 23 9.39 9.61 19.83
C THR A 23 9.05 10.39 18.56
N ASN A 24 8.59 9.71 17.51
CA ASN A 24 8.14 10.28 16.25
C ASN A 24 6.69 9.86 15.94
N ASP A 25 6.13 10.45 14.90
CA ASP A 25 4.81 10.07 14.41
C ASP A 25 4.80 8.61 13.94
N SER A 26 3.68 7.91 14.19
CA SER A 26 3.38 6.63 13.57
C SER A 26 2.34 6.81 12.47
N ASP A 27 2.41 6.04 11.40
CA ASP A 27 1.57 6.17 10.22
C ASP A 27 0.68 4.94 9.99
N TYR A 28 -0.53 5.20 9.53
CA TYR A 28 -1.55 4.21 9.29
C TYR A 28 -2.23 4.45 7.94
N ARG A 29 -2.55 3.36 7.25
CA ARG A 29 -3.31 3.34 6.01
C ARG A 29 -4.57 2.53 6.25
N PHE A 30 -5.73 3.15 6.06
CA PHE A 30 -7.04 2.57 6.30
C PHE A 30 -7.88 2.52 5.02
N LEU A 31 -8.76 1.54 4.94
CA LEU A 31 -9.88 1.51 4.00
C LEU A 31 -11.16 1.86 4.75
N VAL A 32 -11.88 2.87 4.27
CA VAL A 32 -13.13 3.37 4.85
C VAL A 32 -14.28 3.09 3.88
N ASP A 33 -15.37 2.53 4.41
CA ASP A 33 -16.60 2.17 3.67
C ASP A 33 -16.36 1.25 2.47
N GLY A 34 -15.29 0.45 2.54
CA GLY A 34 -14.87 -0.46 1.47
C GLY A 34 -14.40 0.24 0.19
N GLN A 35 -14.28 1.57 0.19
CA GLN A 35 -14.05 2.36 -1.03
C GLN A 35 -12.88 3.33 -0.91
N HIS A 36 -12.73 4.02 0.23
CA HIS A 36 -11.81 5.15 0.33
C HIS A 36 -10.57 4.80 1.13
N VAL A 37 -9.39 5.03 0.55
CA VAL A 37 -8.13 4.91 1.28
C VAL A 37 -7.88 6.22 2.02
N LYS A 38 -7.63 6.12 3.33
CA LYS A 38 -7.30 7.26 4.19
C LYS A 38 -5.98 7.01 4.92
N TYR A 39 -5.22 8.07 5.09
CA TYR A 39 -3.95 8.07 5.80
C TYR A 39 -4.13 8.76 7.14
N ILE A 40 -3.57 8.18 8.21
CA ILE A 40 -3.58 8.77 9.54
C ILE A 40 -2.18 8.74 10.09
N SER A 41 -1.70 9.88 10.57
CA SER A 41 -0.50 9.93 11.41
C SER A 41 -0.91 10.21 12.86
N THR A 42 -0.25 9.56 13.81
CA THR A 42 -0.49 9.74 15.24
C THR A 42 0.74 10.33 15.90
N ALA A 43 0.55 11.40 16.69
CA ALA A 43 1.61 11.99 17.48
C ALA A 43 2.21 10.99 18.49
N PRO A 44 3.47 11.19 18.91
CA PRO A 44 4.04 10.53 20.09
C PRO A 44 3.10 10.55 21.31
N GLY A 45 2.94 9.41 21.97
CA GLY A 45 2.14 9.28 23.19
C GLY A 45 0.63 9.30 22.96
N THR A 46 0.17 9.22 21.71
CA THR A 46 -1.27 9.19 21.36
C THR A 46 -2.00 8.06 22.10
N PHE A 47 -1.39 6.87 22.14
CA PHE A 47 -1.95 5.65 22.74
C PHE A 47 -1.22 5.25 24.04
N ARG A 48 -0.78 6.23 24.83
CA ARG A 48 -0.05 5.97 26.08
C ARG A 48 -0.75 4.94 26.97
N GLY A 49 -0.05 3.86 27.32
CA GLY A 49 -0.53 2.72 28.10
C GLY A 49 -1.13 1.58 27.27
N ALA A 50 -1.07 1.67 25.94
CA ALA A 50 -1.50 0.64 24.99
C ALA A 50 -0.52 0.56 23.79
N GLU A 51 0.78 0.72 24.07
CA GLU A 51 1.85 0.80 23.06
C GLU A 51 1.96 -0.48 22.23
N ASP A 52 1.70 -1.65 22.85
CA ASP A 52 1.75 -2.97 22.20
C ASP A 52 0.54 -3.24 21.29
N ASP A 53 -0.57 -2.53 21.51
CA ASP A 53 -1.84 -2.73 20.79
C ASP A 53 -1.95 -1.87 19.52
N ARG A 54 -0.94 -1.05 19.23
CA ARG A 54 -0.90 -0.10 18.11
C ARG A 54 -0.96 -0.74 16.72
N THR A 55 -0.76 -2.06 16.62
CA THR A 55 -0.79 -2.81 15.36
C THR A 55 -1.95 -3.80 15.26
N PHE A 56 -2.65 -4.06 16.36
CA PHE A 56 -3.72 -5.05 16.41
C PHE A 56 -5.06 -4.39 16.06
N GLU A 57 -5.46 -4.55 14.80
CA GLU A 57 -6.66 -3.90 14.20
C GLU A 57 -7.91 -3.89 15.10
N PRO A 58 -8.33 -5.01 15.74
CA PRO A 58 -9.53 -5.02 16.58
C PRO A 58 -9.47 -4.05 17.77
N ILE A 59 -8.33 -3.96 18.47
CA ILE A 59 -8.15 -3.03 19.59
C ILE A 59 -7.91 -1.61 19.07
N LEU A 60 -7.08 -1.48 18.02
CA LEU A 60 -6.78 -0.20 17.40
C LEU A 60 -8.05 0.54 16.94
N LEU A 61 -8.95 -0.13 16.23
CA LEU A 61 -10.19 0.47 15.72
C LEU A 61 -11.32 0.51 16.75
N GLY A 62 -11.34 -0.44 17.69
CA GLY A 62 -12.41 -0.60 18.67
C GLY A 62 -12.26 0.28 19.91
N GLU A 63 -11.02 0.54 20.33
CA GLU A 63 -10.71 1.13 21.64
C GLU A 63 -9.77 2.34 21.55
N LEU A 64 -8.75 2.28 20.68
CA LEU A 64 -7.68 3.28 20.67
C LEU A 64 -8.01 4.49 19.79
N LEU A 65 -8.38 4.27 18.52
CA LEU A 65 -8.67 5.35 17.60
C LEU A 65 -10.04 5.99 17.89
N PRO A 66 -10.12 7.33 17.83
CA PRO A 66 -11.42 8.00 17.83
C PRO A 66 -12.26 7.59 16.61
N PRO A 67 -13.58 7.82 16.65
CA PRO A 67 -14.44 7.63 15.48
C PRO A 67 -13.93 8.47 14.32
N PHE A 68 -13.87 7.88 13.12
CA PHE A 68 -13.41 8.60 11.93
C PHE A 68 -14.42 9.70 11.57
N PRO A 69 -13.99 10.96 11.41
CA PRO A 69 -14.90 12.04 11.08
C PRO A 69 -15.50 11.84 9.69
N THR A 70 -16.73 12.31 9.53
CA THR A 70 -17.41 12.32 8.23
C THR A 70 -16.79 13.39 7.30
N GLY A 71 -17.14 13.31 6.02
CA GLY A 71 -16.73 14.28 5.02
C GLY A 71 -15.51 13.86 4.18
N ASP A 72 -15.13 14.77 3.29
CA ASP A 72 -14.06 14.56 2.33
C ASP A 72 -12.71 14.95 2.96
N TRP A 73 -11.93 13.93 3.26
CA TRP A 73 -10.56 14.03 3.76
C TRP A 73 -9.83 12.73 3.42
N ASN A 74 -8.54 12.82 3.18
CA ASN A 74 -7.69 11.66 2.90
C ASN A 74 -6.47 11.58 3.82
N HIS A 75 -6.22 12.62 4.63
CA HIS A 75 -5.22 12.64 5.68
C HIS A 75 -5.81 13.14 7.00
N GLY A 76 -5.49 12.45 8.09
CA GLY A 76 -5.87 12.82 9.45
C GLY A 76 -4.66 12.83 10.37
N TYR A 77 -4.62 13.78 11.30
CA TYR A 77 -3.64 13.79 12.38
C TYR A 77 -4.36 13.56 13.71
N VAL A 78 -3.92 12.55 14.45
CA VAL A 78 -4.50 12.14 15.73
C VAL A 78 -3.47 12.39 16.83
N ALA A 79 -3.90 12.97 17.92
CA ALA A 79 -3.05 13.20 19.08
C ALA A 79 -3.82 12.93 20.37
N ARG A 80 -3.08 12.75 21.48
CA ARG A 80 -3.70 12.62 22.79
C ARG A 80 -4.16 13.98 23.30
N ASP A 81 -5.46 14.09 23.55
CA ASP A 81 -6.06 15.26 24.15
C ASP A 81 -5.56 15.43 25.61
N PRO A 82 -5.07 16.62 25.99
CA PRO A 82 -4.45 16.83 27.31
C PRO A 82 -5.46 16.78 28.47
N GLU A 83 -6.73 17.11 28.22
CA GLU A 83 -7.77 17.18 29.23
C GLU A 83 -8.42 15.80 29.46
N THR A 84 -8.93 15.20 28.40
CA THR A 84 -9.65 13.92 28.41
C THR A 84 -8.72 12.72 28.41
N ARG A 85 -7.43 12.91 28.06
CA ARG A 85 -6.41 11.86 27.98
C ARG A 85 -6.69 10.78 26.93
N LYS A 86 -7.62 11.04 26.00
CA LYS A 86 -7.99 10.14 24.90
C LYS A 86 -7.40 10.61 23.57
N ALA A 87 -7.22 9.69 22.62
CA ALA A 87 -6.87 10.05 21.26
C ALA A 87 -8.02 10.80 20.59
N THR A 88 -7.71 11.88 19.86
CA THR A 88 -8.69 12.68 19.11
C THR A 88 -8.10 13.13 17.77
N PHE A 89 -8.95 13.30 16.75
CA PHE A 89 -8.55 13.96 15.51
C PHE A 89 -8.34 15.44 15.79
N VAL A 90 -7.10 15.91 15.69
CA VAL A 90 -6.77 17.34 15.85
C VAL A 90 -6.79 18.08 14.51
N ARG A 91 -6.59 17.35 13.40
CA ARG A 91 -6.69 17.88 12.04
C ARG A 91 -7.18 16.80 11.08
N THR A 92 -8.00 17.20 10.13
CA THR A 92 -8.25 16.45 8.90
C THR A 92 -8.08 17.37 7.72
N GLU A 93 -7.60 16.82 6.62
CA GLU A 93 -7.30 17.58 5.41
C GLU A 93 -7.44 16.71 4.16
N THR A 94 -7.71 17.39 3.04
CA THR A 94 -7.64 16.80 1.71
C THR A 94 -6.34 17.27 1.08
N VAL A 95 -5.37 16.36 0.99
CA VAL A 95 -4.06 16.60 0.41
C VAL A 95 -3.96 15.99 -0.98
N GLN A 96 -3.26 16.67 -1.89
CA GLN A 96 -2.90 16.09 -3.18
C GLN A 96 -1.74 15.12 -3.00
N LEU A 97 -2.07 13.85 -2.79
CA LEU A 97 -1.07 12.79 -2.65
C LEU A 97 -0.43 12.46 -4.02
N ALA A 98 0.90 12.34 -4.05
CA ALA A 98 1.65 12.13 -5.29
C ALA A 98 1.32 10.77 -5.93
N GLY A 99 0.74 10.70 -7.12
CA GLY A 99 0.62 9.43 -7.86
C GLY A 99 1.84 9.14 -8.72
N VAL A 100 1.97 7.89 -9.16
CA VAL A 100 2.86 7.56 -10.29
C VAL A 100 2.43 8.37 -11.51
N LYS A 101 3.38 9.05 -12.15
CA LYS A 101 3.14 9.93 -13.30
C LYS A 101 3.31 9.20 -14.62
N ASN A 102 4.29 8.30 -14.72
CA ASN A 102 4.58 7.49 -15.90
C ASN A 102 3.54 6.39 -16.14
N CYS A 103 2.32 6.79 -16.47
CA CYS A 103 1.20 5.90 -16.76
C CYS A 103 1.22 5.43 -18.24
N TRP A 104 2.30 4.78 -18.67
CA TRP A 104 2.50 4.39 -20.08
C TRP A 104 1.58 3.23 -20.54
N HIS A 105 1.33 2.25 -19.68
CA HIS A 105 0.39 1.16 -19.96
C HIS A 105 -1.08 1.63 -19.88
N PRO A 106 -1.98 1.22 -20.79
CA PRO A 106 -3.35 1.74 -20.84
C PRO A 106 -4.27 1.19 -19.73
N VAL A 107 -3.97 0.00 -19.22
CA VAL A 107 -4.79 -0.68 -18.20
C VAL A 107 -4.52 -0.11 -16.81
N LYS A 108 -5.59 0.17 -16.07
CA LYS A 108 -5.59 0.50 -14.64
C LYS A 108 -6.46 -0.51 -13.89
N LEU A 109 -5.95 -1.02 -12.78
CA LEU A 109 -6.57 -2.06 -11.97
C LEU A 109 -6.64 -1.58 -10.52
N ASN A 110 -7.76 -1.79 -9.84
CA ASN A 110 -7.92 -1.32 -8.48
C ASN A 110 -7.34 -2.33 -7.49
N GLU A 111 -6.52 -1.91 -6.52
CA GLU A 111 -5.97 -2.80 -5.50
C GLU A 111 -7.04 -3.57 -4.72
N LEU A 112 -8.24 -2.98 -4.56
CA LEU A 112 -9.34 -3.56 -3.79
C LEU A 112 -10.05 -4.71 -4.51
N GLU A 113 -9.84 -4.85 -5.82
CA GLU A 113 -10.41 -5.92 -6.65
C GLU A 113 -9.57 -7.20 -6.61
N PHE A 114 -8.37 -7.14 -6.02
CA PHE A 114 -7.48 -8.28 -5.90
C PHE A 114 -7.67 -9.04 -4.59
N THR A 115 -7.65 -10.37 -4.68
CA THR A 115 -7.57 -11.25 -3.51
C THR A 115 -6.11 -11.58 -3.23
N ARG A 116 -5.58 -11.10 -2.10
CA ARG A 116 -4.21 -11.39 -1.66
C ARG A 116 -4.06 -12.87 -1.32
N GLN A 117 -3.02 -13.50 -1.87
CA GLN A 117 -2.68 -14.91 -1.64
C GLN A 117 -1.48 -15.02 -0.71
N GLU A 118 -0.38 -14.35 -1.05
CA GLU A 118 0.89 -14.44 -0.31
C GLU A 118 1.53 -13.05 -0.18
N ARG A 119 2.07 -12.76 1.00
CA ARG A 119 2.89 -11.58 1.24
C ARG A 119 4.36 -11.93 1.05
N VAL A 120 4.97 -11.43 -0.03
CA VAL A 120 6.42 -11.57 -0.28
C VAL A 120 7.19 -10.54 0.55
N ARG A 121 6.74 -9.28 0.49
CA ARG A 121 7.21 -8.14 1.31
C ARG A 121 6.04 -7.18 1.56
N GLN A 122 6.22 -6.14 2.38
CA GLN A 122 5.17 -5.15 2.63
C GLN A 122 4.59 -4.53 1.36
N ARG A 123 5.47 -4.21 0.40
CA ARG A 123 5.16 -3.56 -0.87
C ARG A 123 4.98 -4.54 -2.02
N VAL A 124 5.10 -5.85 -1.77
CA VAL A 124 5.12 -6.88 -2.82
C VAL A 124 4.31 -8.08 -2.38
N HIS A 125 3.24 -8.40 -3.09
CA HIS A 125 2.42 -9.55 -2.77
C HIS A 125 1.91 -10.27 -4.01
N VAL A 126 1.70 -11.57 -3.86
CA VAL A 126 1.02 -12.39 -4.87
C VAL A 126 -0.48 -12.26 -4.66
N SER A 127 -1.23 -12.07 -5.73
CA SER A 127 -2.67 -11.88 -5.67
C SER A 127 -3.37 -12.43 -6.90
N THR A 128 -4.68 -12.58 -6.85
CA THR A 128 -5.52 -13.04 -7.95
C THR A 128 -6.63 -12.03 -8.25
N HIS A 129 -7.02 -11.95 -9.51
CA HIS A 129 -8.17 -11.17 -9.97
C HIS A 129 -8.90 -11.96 -11.05
N PRO A 130 -10.23 -12.15 -10.98
CA PRO A 130 -10.98 -13.02 -11.89
C PRO A 130 -10.75 -12.71 -13.37
N GLU A 131 -10.65 -11.43 -13.72
CA GLU A 131 -10.50 -10.96 -15.11
C GLU A 131 -9.05 -10.82 -15.58
N VAL A 132 -8.06 -10.92 -14.68
CA VAL A 132 -6.64 -10.76 -15.04
C VAL A 132 -6.01 -12.13 -15.17
N LYS A 133 -5.37 -12.40 -16.32
CA LYS A 133 -4.68 -13.68 -16.62
C LYS A 133 -5.56 -14.93 -16.34
N GLY A 134 -6.88 -14.81 -16.45
CA GLY A 134 -7.83 -15.90 -16.19
C GLY A 134 -7.85 -16.36 -14.72
N GLY A 135 -7.69 -15.44 -13.77
CA GLY A 135 -7.69 -15.74 -12.34
C GLY A 135 -6.38 -16.32 -11.80
N LYS A 136 -5.35 -16.45 -12.65
CA LYS A 136 -4.03 -16.92 -12.24
C LYS A 136 -3.33 -15.91 -11.32
N PRO A 137 -2.38 -16.36 -10.50
CA PRO A 137 -1.57 -15.46 -9.67
C PRO A 137 -0.88 -14.38 -10.50
N VAL A 138 -0.80 -13.19 -9.92
CA VAL A 138 -0.03 -12.04 -10.41
C VAL A 138 0.78 -11.45 -9.26
N LEU A 139 1.84 -10.72 -9.60
CA LEU A 139 2.63 -9.99 -8.63
C LEU A 139 2.17 -8.54 -8.57
N ILE A 140 1.79 -8.07 -7.38
CA ILE A 140 1.49 -6.67 -7.13
C ILE A 140 2.70 -6.01 -6.48
N LYS A 141 3.10 -4.86 -7.02
CA LYS A 141 4.07 -3.96 -6.39
C LYS A 141 3.42 -2.59 -6.20
N LEU A 142 3.43 -2.08 -4.98
CA LEU A 142 2.77 -0.81 -4.63
C LEU A 142 3.56 0.00 -3.62
N ALA A 143 3.42 1.32 -3.72
CA ALA A 143 3.70 2.26 -2.65
C ALA A 143 2.57 2.15 -1.62
N VAL A 144 2.92 1.70 -0.41
CA VAL A 144 2.00 1.73 0.73
C VAL A 144 1.84 3.18 1.20
N TRP A 145 2.91 3.95 1.14
CA TRP A 145 2.93 5.34 1.59
C TRP A 145 3.21 6.33 0.46
N PRO A 146 2.70 7.58 0.55
CA PRO A 146 2.94 8.59 -0.47
C PRO A 146 4.42 8.87 -0.77
N TRP A 147 5.31 8.80 0.22
CA TRP A 147 6.75 9.03 0.05
C TRP A 147 7.49 7.89 -0.67
N GLU A 148 6.84 6.74 -0.88
CA GLU A 148 7.44 5.60 -1.60
C GLU A 148 7.22 5.66 -3.12
N ILE A 149 6.36 6.58 -3.58
CA ILE A 149 5.99 6.75 -4.99
C ILE A 149 7.20 6.98 -5.91
N PRO A 150 8.23 7.75 -5.55
CA PRO A 150 9.41 7.90 -6.40
C PRO A 150 10.10 6.58 -6.73
N SER A 151 10.11 5.60 -5.81
CA SER A 151 10.68 4.27 -6.10
C SER A 151 9.83 3.51 -7.12
N ILE A 152 8.50 3.58 -6.99
CA ILE A 152 7.58 2.96 -7.95
C ILE A 152 7.67 3.62 -9.32
N GLU A 153 7.85 4.95 -9.37
CA GLU A 153 8.05 5.69 -10.62
C GLU A 153 9.26 5.16 -11.41
N VAL A 154 10.40 5.02 -10.73
CA VAL A 154 11.63 4.49 -11.32
C VAL A 154 11.44 3.05 -11.80
N GLU A 155 10.82 2.20 -10.99
CA GLU A 155 10.58 0.81 -11.37
C GLU A 155 9.59 0.71 -12.55
N THR A 156 8.55 1.54 -12.58
CA THR A 156 7.58 1.62 -13.68
C THR A 156 8.26 2.05 -14.99
N ALA A 157 9.20 2.99 -14.93
CA ALA A 157 10.01 3.37 -16.09
C ALA A 157 10.94 2.23 -16.55
N ALA A 158 11.55 1.48 -15.63
CA ALA A 158 12.35 0.32 -15.98
C ALA A 158 11.52 -0.76 -16.70
N TYR A 159 10.30 -1.04 -16.22
CA TYR A 159 9.36 -1.95 -16.91
C TYR A 159 8.96 -1.43 -18.29
N GLN A 160 8.84 -0.11 -18.47
CA GLN A 160 8.60 0.48 -19.79
C GLN A 160 9.74 0.21 -20.76
N TRP A 161 10.99 0.41 -20.32
CA TRP A 161 12.18 0.22 -21.16
C TRP A 161 12.35 -1.24 -21.60
N ILE A 162 12.00 -2.19 -20.74
CA ILE A 162 12.13 -3.62 -21.03
C ILE A 162 10.83 -4.24 -21.58
N SER A 163 9.78 -3.44 -21.82
CA SER A 163 8.51 -3.96 -22.35
C SER A 163 8.74 -4.71 -23.66
N ASP A 164 8.11 -5.88 -23.79
CA ASP A 164 8.18 -6.74 -24.99
C ASP A 164 9.58 -7.26 -25.36
N SER A 165 10.61 -6.98 -24.55
CA SER A 165 11.96 -7.52 -24.75
C SER A 165 12.10 -8.99 -24.35
N GLY A 166 11.16 -9.50 -23.56
CA GLY A 166 11.22 -10.84 -22.94
C GLY A 166 12.36 -11.01 -21.93
N VAL A 167 12.92 -9.91 -21.39
CA VAL A 167 13.96 -9.92 -20.34
C VAL A 167 13.33 -9.95 -18.94
N GLY A 168 12.21 -9.27 -18.74
CA GLY A 168 11.49 -9.21 -17.48
C GLY A 168 10.09 -9.82 -17.54
N PRO A 169 9.41 -9.96 -16.38
CA PRO A 169 8.00 -10.33 -16.34
C PRO A 169 7.13 -9.32 -17.10
N ASN A 170 6.01 -9.78 -17.67
CA ASN A 170 5.08 -8.88 -18.35
C ASN A 170 4.47 -7.85 -17.38
N PHE A 171 4.40 -6.58 -17.80
CA PHE A 171 3.64 -5.55 -17.11
C PHE A 171 2.17 -5.66 -17.51
N LEU A 172 1.27 -5.83 -16.55
CA LEU A 172 -0.15 -6.13 -16.80
C LEU A 172 -1.06 -4.91 -16.62
N GLY A 173 -0.63 -3.91 -15.88
CA GLY A 173 -1.38 -2.68 -15.67
C GLY A 173 -0.89 -1.86 -14.49
N HIS A 174 -1.28 -0.59 -14.48
CA HIS A 174 -1.07 0.28 -13.33
C HIS A 174 -2.05 -0.09 -12.22
N LEU A 175 -1.61 0.06 -10.98
CA LEU A 175 -2.43 -0.22 -9.79
C LEU A 175 -2.91 1.10 -9.18
N THR A 176 -4.22 1.26 -9.05
CA THR A 176 -4.83 2.39 -8.34
C THR A 176 -5.24 2.00 -6.93
N GLU A 177 -5.23 2.96 -6.00
CA GLU A 177 -5.76 2.77 -4.66
C GLU A 177 -7.19 3.27 -4.52
N GLY A 178 -8.02 2.57 -3.75
CA GLY A 178 -9.39 3.00 -3.46
C GLY A 178 -10.25 3.30 -4.69
N LYS A 179 -11.44 3.84 -4.47
CA LYS A 179 -12.33 4.32 -5.53
C LYS A 179 -11.81 5.65 -6.06
N ASP A 180 -11.63 5.75 -7.38
CA ASP A 180 -11.16 6.94 -8.09
C ASP A 180 -9.80 7.49 -7.60
N GLY A 181 -9.00 6.69 -6.91
CA GLY A 181 -7.73 7.14 -6.35
C GLY A 181 -6.57 7.14 -7.34
N ARG A 182 -5.43 7.63 -6.86
CA ARG A 182 -4.20 7.77 -7.65
C ARG A 182 -3.59 6.41 -7.99
N VAL A 183 -2.72 6.41 -9.00
CA VAL A 183 -1.85 5.26 -9.27
C VAL A 183 -0.77 5.19 -8.20
N VAL A 184 -0.67 4.05 -7.52
CA VAL A 184 0.28 3.79 -6.43
C VAL A 184 1.27 2.67 -6.75
N GLY A 185 1.07 1.96 -7.85
CA GLY A 185 1.81 0.73 -8.11
C GLY A 185 1.55 0.18 -9.50
N PHE A 186 1.87 -1.09 -9.67
CA PHE A 186 1.58 -1.85 -10.87
C PHE A 186 1.40 -3.34 -10.58
N VAL A 187 0.77 -4.01 -11.55
CA VAL A 187 0.58 -5.45 -11.59
C VAL A 187 1.54 -6.01 -12.63
N ALA A 188 2.32 -7.01 -12.24
CA ALA A 188 3.22 -7.74 -13.12
C ALA A 188 2.88 -9.23 -13.13
N GLU A 189 3.33 -9.92 -14.16
CA GLU A 189 3.24 -11.36 -14.24
C GLU A 189 3.93 -12.04 -13.05
N TRP A 190 3.25 -13.04 -12.49
CA TRP A 190 3.87 -14.00 -11.59
C TRP A 190 4.58 -15.08 -12.41
N VAL A 191 5.88 -15.26 -12.16
CA VAL A 191 6.69 -16.27 -12.85
C VAL A 191 6.65 -17.57 -12.03
N GLU A 192 5.73 -18.45 -12.38
CA GLU A 192 5.56 -19.75 -11.70
C GLU A 192 6.83 -20.61 -11.81
N GLY A 193 7.21 -21.26 -10.70
CA GLY A 193 8.36 -22.15 -10.66
C GLY A 193 9.73 -21.45 -10.71
N ALA A 194 9.77 -20.12 -10.68
CA ALA A 194 11.03 -19.39 -10.61
C ALA A 194 11.77 -19.64 -9.29
N ARG A 195 13.11 -19.66 -9.37
CA ARG A 195 14.01 -19.69 -8.21
C ARG A 195 15.13 -18.68 -8.38
N ALA A 196 15.78 -18.32 -7.28
CA ALA A 196 17.03 -17.57 -7.35
C ALA A 196 18.07 -18.38 -8.16
N ALA A 197 18.79 -17.68 -9.04
CA ALA A 197 19.91 -18.26 -9.76
C ALA A 197 21.05 -18.59 -8.79
N GLY A 198 21.68 -19.75 -8.99
CA GLY A 198 22.88 -20.18 -8.29
C GLY A 198 24.10 -20.22 -9.22
N PRO A 199 25.27 -20.65 -8.72
CA PRO A 199 26.50 -20.68 -9.52
C PRO A 199 26.40 -21.51 -10.81
N ALA A 200 25.55 -22.54 -10.83
CA ALA A 200 25.32 -23.39 -12.00
C ALA A 200 24.61 -22.67 -13.16
N ASP A 201 23.93 -21.55 -12.89
CA ASP A 201 23.14 -20.81 -13.89
C ASP A 201 23.94 -19.66 -14.53
N ILE A 202 25.25 -19.55 -14.25
CA ILE A 202 26.06 -18.38 -14.61
C ILE A 202 26.03 -18.07 -16.12
N ASP A 203 26.04 -19.09 -16.97
CA ASP A 203 26.03 -18.91 -18.42
C ASP A 203 24.67 -18.41 -18.92
N ASP A 204 23.57 -18.86 -18.31
CA ASP A 204 22.23 -18.37 -18.66
C ASP A 204 22.00 -16.96 -18.12
N CYS A 205 22.49 -16.66 -16.91
CA CYS A 205 22.51 -15.29 -16.36
C CYS A 205 23.29 -14.32 -17.28
N LYS A 206 24.44 -14.73 -17.80
CA LYS A 206 25.22 -13.91 -18.76
C LYS A 206 24.46 -13.65 -20.05
N LYS A 207 23.76 -14.65 -20.60
CA LYS A 207 22.92 -14.48 -21.79
C LYS A 207 21.77 -13.52 -21.53
N ALA A 208 21.06 -13.67 -20.40
CA ALA A 208 19.97 -12.79 -20.02
C ALA A 208 20.45 -11.35 -19.80
N LEU A 209 21.60 -11.17 -19.13
CA LEU A 209 22.22 -9.87 -18.93
C LEU A 209 22.69 -9.24 -20.26
N GLY A 210 23.22 -10.05 -21.19
CA GLY A 210 23.56 -9.61 -22.54
C GLY A 210 22.36 -9.02 -23.28
N ARG A 211 21.23 -9.72 -23.26
CA ARG A 211 19.96 -9.22 -23.83
C ARG A 211 19.49 -7.93 -23.18
N LEU A 212 19.70 -7.76 -21.87
CA LEU A 212 19.39 -6.52 -21.18
C LEU A 212 20.29 -5.37 -21.65
N HIS A 213 21.60 -5.59 -21.74
CA HIS A 213 22.56 -4.57 -22.20
C HIS A 213 22.34 -4.15 -23.66
N GLU A 214 21.81 -5.04 -24.51
CA GLU A 214 21.46 -4.72 -25.90
C GLU A 214 20.32 -3.69 -26.01
N LEU A 215 19.58 -3.42 -24.92
CA LEU A 215 18.51 -2.42 -24.88
C LEU A 215 19.00 -0.99 -24.60
N GLY A 216 20.28 -0.80 -24.26
CA GLY A 216 20.90 0.50 -23.92
C GLY A 216 21.09 0.70 -22.42
#